data_AF-I3SGN7-F1
#
_entry.id   AF-I3SGN7-F1
#
_cell.length_a   1.000
_cell.length_b   1.000
_cell.length_c   1.000
_cell.angle_alpha   90.00
_cell.angle_beta   90.00
_cell.angle_gamma   90.00
#
_symmetry.space_group_name_H-M   'P 1'
#
loop_
_entity.id
_entity.type
_entity.pdbx_description
1 polymer ?
#
loop_
_entity_poly.entity_id
_entity_poly.type
_entity_poly.pdbx_seq_one_letter_code
_entity_poly.pdbx_strand_id
1 'polypeptide(L)'
;MSHRKFEHPRHGSLGFLPRKRAARHRGKVKSFPKDDPSKSPKLTAFLGYKAGMTHIVREVEKPGSKLHKKETCEPVTIIETPPMVIVGVVGYVKTPRGMRTLNTVWAQHLSEEVKRRFYKNWCKSKKKAFSKYSKQFESEEGKKNVQAQLEKIKKYATVVRVLAHTQIRKMKGLKQKKAHIIGVTKGKGYEGVVTRWGVTRLPRKTHRGLRKVACIGAWHPARVSFTVARAGQNGYHHRTELNKKIYRLGMAGDESHSAITEFDRTEKEITPMGGFPHYGIVKDDFLMIKGGCVGPKKRVITLRQSLLKQTSRVALEEIKLKFIDTSSKFGHGRFQSTQEKQKFYGRLKA
;
A
#
# COMPACT_ATOMS: atom_id res chain seq x y z
N MET A 1 -15.23 4.54 44.43
CA MET A 1 -13.90 4.01 44.06
C MET A 1 -12.91 5.14 44.19
N SER A 2 -11.88 4.97 45.03
CA SER A 2 -10.74 5.87 45.13
C SER A 2 -9.88 5.81 43.85
N HIS A 3 -8.85 6.65 43.77
CA HIS A 3 -7.89 6.66 42.68
C HIS A 3 -7.27 5.26 42.47
N ARG A 4 -6.79 4.99 41.25
CA ARG A 4 -6.10 3.72 40.94
C ARG A 4 -4.85 3.58 41.81
N LYS A 5 -4.65 2.42 42.44
CA LYS A 5 -3.47 2.16 43.28
C LYS A 5 -2.15 2.20 42.49
N PHE A 6 -2.17 1.73 41.23
CA PHE A 6 -1.00 1.72 40.35
C PHE A 6 -1.34 2.25 38.97
N GLU A 7 -0.35 2.86 38.35
CA GLU A 7 -0.47 3.49 37.05
C GLU A 7 -0.01 2.56 35.93
N HIS A 8 -0.73 2.58 34.81
CA HIS A 8 -0.28 1.99 33.56
C HIS A 8 -0.75 2.82 32.36
N PRO A 9 -0.07 2.74 31.21
CA PRO A 9 -0.53 3.37 29.99
C PRO A 9 -1.86 2.80 29.51
N ARG A 10 -2.68 3.62 28.87
CA ARG A 10 -3.96 3.19 28.29
C ARG A 10 -3.76 2.12 27.21
N HIS A 11 -4.64 1.12 27.20
CA HIS A 11 -4.69 0.12 26.12
C HIS A 11 -5.22 0.72 24.81
N GLY A 12 -4.32 0.88 23.85
CA GLY A 12 -4.63 1.29 22.48
C GLY A 12 -4.82 2.80 22.29
N SER A 13 -4.36 3.30 21.15
CA SER A 13 -4.53 4.71 20.78
C SER A 13 -5.98 5.02 20.35
N LEU A 14 -6.50 6.12 20.89
CA LEU A 14 -7.84 6.65 20.60
C LEU A 14 -7.88 7.41 19.26
N GLY A 15 -6.74 7.86 18.73
CA GLY A 15 -6.66 8.54 17.42
C GLY A 15 -7.04 7.64 16.23
N PHE A 16 -7.20 6.34 16.47
CA PHE A 16 -7.68 5.38 15.48
C PHE A 16 -9.16 4.98 15.68
N LEU A 17 -9.90 5.68 16.55
CA LEU A 17 -11.35 5.59 16.60
C LEU A 17 -12.00 6.38 15.45
N PRO A 18 -13.17 5.95 14.96
CA PRO A 18 -13.83 4.69 15.25
C PRO A 18 -13.12 3.48 14.61
N ARG A 19 -12.99 2.38 15.37
CA ARG A 19 -12.43 1.10 14.89
C ARG A 19 -13.48 0.27 14.14
N LYS A 20 -13.92 0.79 12.99
CA LYS A 20 -14.90 0.18 12.08
C LYS A 20 -14.26 -0.22 10.75
N ARG A 21 -14.96 -1.07 9.99
CA ARG A 21 -14.57 -1.47 8.63
C ARG A 21 -14.36 -0.24 7.74
N ALA A 22 -13.29 -0.26 6.95
CA ALA A 22 -13.02 0.76 5.94
C ALA A 22 -14.12 0.73 4.87
N ALA A 23 -14.64 1.91 4.51
CA ALA A 23 -15.70 2.01 3.50
C ALA A 23 -15.25 1.66 2.07
N ARG A 24 -13.93 1.63 1.82
CA ARG A 24 -13.34 1.35 0.51
C ARG A 24 -12.25 0.31 0.67
N HIS A 25 -12.16 -0.64 -0.27
CA HIS A 25 -11.10 -1.65 -0.31
C HIS A 25 -9.72 -1.03 -0.57
N ARG A 26 -9.67 0.02 -1.40
CA ARG A 26 -8.44 0.76 -1.73
C ARG A 26 -8.14 1.83 -0.70
N GLY A 27 -6.86 2.01 -0.40
CA GLY A 27 -6.37 3.16 0.35
C GLY A 27 -6.78 4.48 -0.32
N LYS A 28 -7.54 5.34 0.38
CA LYS A 28 -7.79 6.71 -0.10
C LYS A 28 -6.69 7.62 0.43
N VAL A 29 -6.04 8.36 -0.46
CA VAL A 29 -5.18 9.48 -0.07
C VAL A 29 -6.07 10.63 0.44
N LYS A 30 -5.93 11.00 1.71
CA LYS A 30 -6.66 12.13 2.30
C LYS A 30 -5.90 13.45 2.17
N SER A 31 -4.57 13.37 2.12
CA SER A 31 -3.67 14.53 2.00
C SER A 31 -2.57 14.18 1.00
N PHE A 32 -2.27 15.08 0.08
CA PHE A 32 -1.14 14.96 -0.85
C PHE A 32 0.05 15.76 -0.30
N PRO A 33 1.28 15.51 -0.80
CA PRO A 33 2.42 16.38 -0.50
C PRO A 33 2.08 17.85 -0.79
N LYS A 34 2.73 18.77 -0.07
CA LYS A 34 2.60 20.20 -0.35
C LYS A 34 3.08 20.48 -1.77
N ASP A 35 2.35 21.33 -2.47
CA ASP A 35 2.69 21.75 -3.83
C ASP A 35 3.85 22.75 -3.80
N ASP A 36 4.67 22.74 -4.84
CA ASP A 36 5.85 23.59 -4.99
C ASP A 36 5.96 24.03 -6.46
N PRO A 37 5.48 25.24 -6.79
CA PRO A 37 5.46 25.75 -8.16
C PRO A 37 6.83 25.89 -8.82
N SER A 38 7.92 25.93 -8.03
CA SER A 38 9.28 26.01 -8.56
C SER A 38 9.73 24.70 -9.22
N LYS A 39 9.08 23.58 -8.89
CA LYS A 39 9.46 22.25 -9.39
C LYS A 39 8.62 21.86 -10.60
N SER A 40 9.21 21.07 -11.48
CA SER A 40 8.48 20.48 -12.60
C SER A 40 7.29 19.63 -12.12
N PRO A 41 6.17 19.61 -12.87
CA PRO A 41 5.01 18.80 -12.53
C PRO A 41 5.36 17.32 -12.40
N LYS A 42 4.88 16.69 -11.31
CA LYS A 42 5.13 15.26 -11.05
C LYS A 42 3.94 14.59 -10.40
N LEU A 43 3.82 13.28 -10.64
CA LEU A 43 2.83 12.45 -9.97
C LEU A 43 3.24 12.19 -8.51
N THR A 44 2.27 12.24 -7.61
CA THR A 44 2.49 12.18 -6.16
C THR A 44 2.04 10.86 -5.53
N ALA A 45 1.32 10.02 -6.27
CA ALA A 45 0.84 8.74 -5.79
C ALA A 45 0.74 7.71 -6.93
N PHE A 46 0.77 6.43 -6.54
CA PHE A 46 0.73 5.27 -7.41
C PHE A 46 -0.02 4.13 -6.72
N LEU A 47 -0.37 3.10 -7.48
CA LEU A 47 -1.05 1.90 -6.99
C LEU A 47 -0.20 0.66 -7.29
N GLY A 48 -0.08 -0.22 -6.31
CA GLY A 48 0.54 -1.52 -6.48
C GLY A 48 -0.21 -2.61 -5.73
N TYR A 49 0.19 -3.86 -5.92
CA TYR A 49 -0.43 -5.04 -5.34
C TYR A 49 0.59 -5.78 -4.48
N LYS A 50 0.23 -6.07 -3.24
CA LYS A 50 1.14 -6.79 -2.34
C LYS A 50 1.33 -8.22 -2.84
N ALA A 51 2.53 -8.55 -3.32
CA ALA A 51 2.86 -9.89 -3.81
C ALA A 51 3.19 -10.83 -2.65
N GLY A 52 4.17 -10.45 -1.85
CA GLY A 52 4.64 -11.27 -0.75
C GLY A 52 5.77 -10.61 0.02
N MET A 53 6.45 -11.38 0.85
CA MET A 53 7.59 -10.92 1.63
C MET A 53 8.74 -11.90 1.48
N THR A 54 9.95 -11.37 1.52
CA THR A 54 11.19 -12.15 1.62
C THR A 54 12.13 -11.42 2.56
N HIS A 55 13.37 -11.86 2.68
CA HIS A 55 14.42 -11.12 3.35
C HIS A 55 15.58 -10.82 2.41
N ILE A 56 16.36 -9.81 2.76
CA ILE A 56 17.58 -9.43 2.07
C ILE A 56 18.74 -9.47 3.03
N VAL A 57 19.96 -9.56 2.50
CA VAL A 57 21.15 -9.12 3.21
C VAL A 57 21.65 -7.83 2.57
N ARG A 58 21.98 -6.86 3.40
CA ARG A 58 22.65 -5.63 2.99
C ARG A 58 23.68 -5.22 4.01
N GLU A 59 24.68 -4.49 3.54
CA GLU A 59 25.60 -3.79 4.43
C GLU A 59 24.94 -2.51 4.98
N VAL A 60 25.21 -2.19 6.24
CA VAL A 60 24.65 -1.02 6.90
C VAL A 60 25.66 0.11 6.98
N GLU A 61 25.37 1.21 6.28
CA GLU A 61 26.17 2.41 6.32
C GLU A 61 25.58 3.43 7.31
N LYS A 62 25.92 3.26 8.59
CA LYS A 62 25.49 4.15 9.68
C LYS A 62 26.61 4.45 10.66
N PRO A 63 27.48 5.43 10.38
CA PRO A 63 28.54 5.85 11.29
C PRO A 63 28.00 6.13 12.70
N GLY A 64 28.62 5.53 13.72
CA GLY A 64 28.20 5.55 15.13
C GLY A 64 27.33 4.36 15.58
N SER A 65 26.88 3.51 14.66
CA SER A 65 26.15 2.27 15.00
C SER A 65 27.11 1.09 15.18
N LYS A 66 26.80 0.18 16.13
CA LYS A 66 27.49 -1.13 16.25
C LYS A 66 27.36 -2.01 14.98
N LEU A 67 26.39 -1.68 14.11
CA LEU A 67 26.13 -2.33 12.84
C LEU A 67 26.81 -1.64 11.65
N HIS A 68 27.56 -0.55 11.86
CA HIS A 68 28.22 0.13 10.75
C HIS A 68 29.19 -0.81 10.03
N LYS A 69 29.11 -0.87 8.69
CA LYS A 69 29.90 -1.76 7.82
C LYS A 69 29.72 -3.25 8.14
N LYS A 70 28.61 -3.60 8.79
CA LYS A 70 28.20 -4.99 9.02
C LYS A 70 27.01 -5.34 8.18
N GLU A 71 26.93 -6.63 7.86
CA GLU A 71 25.80 -7.20 7.16
C GLU A 71 24.63 -7.37 8.10
N THR A 72 23.44 -7.05 7.60
CA THR A 72 22.20 -7.24 8.33
C THR A 72 21.17 -7.89 7.44
N CYS A 73 20.47 -8.86 8.01
CA CYS A 73 19.28 -9.43 7.40
C CYS A 73 18.07 -8.55 7.72
N GLU A 74 17.38 -8.07 6.70
CA GLU A 74 16.19 -7.25 6.88
C GLU A 74 15.01 -7.82 6.10
N PRO A 75 13.82 -7.94 6.71
CA PRO A 75 12.63 -8.37 6.00
C PRO A 75 12.18 -7.29 5.02
N VAL A 76 11.70 -7.70 3.86
CA VAL A 76 11.17 -6.83 2.80
C VAL A 76 9.82 -7.32 2.30
N THR A 77 8.98 -6.40 1.84
CA THR A 77 7.77 -6.73 1.09
C THR A 77 7.97 -6.41 -0.38
N ILE A 78 7.55 -7.32 -1.24
CA ILE A 78 7.47 -7.10 -2.69
C ILE A 78 6.05 -6.64 -3.03
N ILE A 79 5.96 -5.51 -3.73
CA ILE A 79 4.72 -4.92 -4.24
C ILE A 79 4.85 -4.85 -5.76
N GLU A 80 4.04 -5.59 -6.49
CA GLU A 80 4.00 -5.49 -7.96
C GLU A 80 3.26 -4.20 -8.36
N THR A 81 3.81 -3.44 -9.30
CA THR A 81 3.46 -2.02 -9.54
C THR A 81 3.19 -1.73 -11.01
N PRO A 82 1.90 -1.71 -11.44
CA PRO A 82 1.58 -1.55 -12.86
C PRO A 82 1.63 -0.20 -13.47
N PRO A 83 1.98 -0.01 -14.78
CA PRO A 83 1.87 1.31 -15.33
C PRO A 83 0.40 1.68 -15.22
N MET A 84 0.21 2.88 -14.73
CA MET A 84 -1.09 3.45 -14.58
C MET A 84 -1.39 4.26 -15.83
N VAL A 85 -2.56 4.08 -16.42
CA VAL A 85 -3.02 4.92 -17.52
C VAL A 85 -3.81 6.08 -16.95
N ILE A 86 -3.43 7.28 -17.36
CA ILE A 86 -4.20 8.49 -17.09
C ILE A 86 -5.39 8.51 -18.07
N VAL A 87 -6.59 8.63 -17.52
CA VAL A 87 -7.86 8.56 -18.26
C VAL A 87 -8.67 9.84 -18.15
N GLY A 88 -8.18 10.83 -17.41
CA GLY A 88 -8.83 12.12 -17.29
C GLY A 88 -8.12 13.06 -16.32
N VAL A 89 -8.62 14.28 -16.26
CA VAL A 89 -8.13 15.38 -15.44
C VAL A 89 -9.31 15.98 -14.69
N VAL A 90 -9.10 16.32 -13.42
CA VAL A 90 -10.09 16.99 -12.56
C VAL A 90 -9.47 18.27 -12.03
N GLY A 91 -10.14 19.40 -12.29
CA GLY A 91 -9.81 20.68 -11.68
C GLY A 91 -10.55 20.87 -10.37
N TYR A 92 -9.86 21.38 -9.35
CA TYR A 92 -10.45 21.78 -8.08
C TYR A 92 -10.23 23.27 -7.85
N VAL A 93 -11.30 23.94 -7.45
CA VAL A 93 -11.30 25.35 -7.05
C VAL A 93 -11.40 25.46 -5.53
N LYS A 94 -10.61 26.35 -4.94
CA LYS A 94 -10.68 26.67 -3.52
C LYS A 94 -11.89 27.57 -3.28
N THR A 95 -12.77 27.15 -2.38
CA THR A 95 -13.92 27.93 -1.92
C THR A 95 -13.80 28.15 -0.40
N PRO A 96 -14.56 29.07 0.21
CA PRO A 96 -14.56 29.26 1.67
C PRO A 96 -14.93 27.98 2.45
N ARG A 97 -15.72 27.08 1.83
CA ARG A 97 -16.13 25.78 2.42
C ARG A 97 -15.15 24.64 2.11
N GLY A 98 -14.02 24.93 1.46
CA GLY A 98 -13.01 23.96 1.06
C GLY A 98 -12.89 23.77 -0.45
N MET A 99 -12.25 22.67 -0.87
CA MET A 99 -12.01 22.40 -2.30
C MET A 99 -13.27 21.82 -2.94
N ARG A 100 -13.78 22.49 -3.98
CA ARG A 100 -14.89 21.98 -4.80
C ARG A 100 -14.36 21.51 -6.15
N THR A 101 -14.91 20.42 -6.67
CA THR A 101 -14.64 19.99 -8.05
C THR A 101 -15.23 21.01 -9.02
N LEU A 102 -14.39 21.55 -9.90
CA LEU A 102 -14.79 22.47 -10.95
C LEU A 102 -15.35 21.67 -12.12
N ASN A 103 -14.48 21.01 -12.89
CA ASN A 103 -14.82 20.18 -14.04
C ASN A 103 -13.97 18.91 -14.04
N THR A 104 -14.44 17.88 -14.73
CA THR A 104 -13.69 16.65 -15.03
C THR A 104 -13.70 16.44 -16.54
N VAL A 105 -12.52 16.37 -17.14
CA VAL A 105 -12.33 16.06 -18.55
C VAL A 105 -11.76 14.65 -18.66
N TRP A 106 -12.45 13.77 -19.37
CA TRP A 106 -11.98 12.40 -19.64
C TRP A 106 -11.30 12.32 -21.00
N ALA A 107 -10.40 11.34 -21.14
CA ALA A 107 -9.83 10.97 -22.43
C ALA A 107 -10.92 10.41 -23.36
N GLN A 108 -10.80 10.67 -24.66
CA GLN A 108 -11.72 10.17 -25.69
C GLN A 108 -11.81 8.64 -25.67
N HIS A 109 -10.65 7.98 -25.71
CA HIS A 109 -10.54 6.53 -25.74
C HIS A 109 -10.28 5.98 -24.34
N LEU A 110 -11.27 5.27 -23.80
CA LEU A 110 -11.17 4.57 -22.52
C LEU A 110 -11.14 3.06 -22.74
N SER A 111 -10.17 2.41 -22.11
CA SER A 111 -10.04 0.95 -22.11
C SER A 111 -11.25 0.27 -21.46
N GLU A 112 -11.50 -0.98 -21.84
CA GLU A 112 -12.59 -1.78 -21.26
C GLU A 112 -12.44 -1.94 -19.74
N GLU A 113 -11.21 -2.06 -19.24
CA GLU A 113 -10.90 -2.18 -17.81
C GLU A 113 -11.44 -1.00 -17.00
N VAL A 114 -11.38 0.21 -17.58
CA VAL A 114 -11.94 1.43 -16.96
C VAL A 114 -13.45 1.39 -17.02
N LYS A 115 -14.02 1.06 -18.19
CA LYS A 115 -15.47 0.99 -18.38
C LYS A 115 -16.12 -0.02 -17.43
N ARG A 116 -15.45 -1.16 -17.17
CA ARG A 116 -15.87 -2.18 -16.20
C ARG A 116 -16.09 -1.62 -14.79
N ARG A 117 -15.37 -0.57 -14.38
CA ARG A 117 -15.54 0.04 -13.06
C ARG A 117 -16.89 0.76 -12.86
N PHE A 118 -17.60 1.06 -13.95
CA PHE A 118 -18.92 1.70 -13.91
C PHE A 118 -20.07 0.70 -13.79
N TYR A 119 -19.76 -0.61 -13.78
CA TYR A 119 -20.75 -1.68 -13.69
C TYR A 119 -20.45 -2.59 -12.52
N LYS A 120 -21.50 -3.02 -11.81
CA LYS A 120 -21.39 -4.12 -10.83
C LYS A 120 -21.29 -5.47 -11.56
N ASN A 121 -22.07 -5.64 -12.62
CA ASN A 121 -22.05 -6.82 -13.49
C ASN A 121 -21.82 -6.38 -14.94
N TRP A 122 -20.58 -6.52 -15.41
CA TRP A 122 -20.19 -6.11 -16.76
C TRP A 122 -20.80 -6.99 -17.85
N CYS A 123 -20.76 -8.31 -17.67
CA CYS A 123 -21.15 -9.27 -18.71
C CYS A 123 -22.65 -9.20 -19.04
N LYS A 124 -23.50 -8.95 -18.03
CA LYS A 124 -24.95 -8.76 -18.23
C LYS A 124 -25.35 -7.34 -18.63
N SER A 125 -24.41 -6.41 -18.75
CA SER A 125 -24.71 -5.01 -19.08
C SER A 125 -24.70 -4.76 -20.59
N LYS A 126 -25.37 -3.68 -21.02
CA LYS A 126 -25.29 -3.18 -22.40
C LYS A 126 -23.96 -2.48 -22.75
N LYS A 127 -23.03 -2.34 -21.78
CA LYS A 127 -21.67 -1.77 -21.95
C LYS A 127 -21.62 -0.37 -22.58
N LYS A 128 -22.64 0.48 -22.34
CA LYS A 128 -22.79 1.83 -22.92
C LYS A 128 -22.02 2.97 -22.20
N ALA A 129 -21.20 2.67 -21.18
CA ALA A 129 -20.44 3.70 -20.49
C ALA A 129 -19.48 4.43 -21.45
N PHE A 130 -19.53 5.76 -21.40
CA PHE A 130 -18.75 6.68 -22.25
C PHE A 130 -19.02 6.61 -23.76
N SER A 131 -20.04 5.87 -24.23
CA SER A 131 -20.31 5.78 -25.67
C SER A 131 -20.78 7.10 -26.29
N LYS A 132 -21.52 7.92 -25.54
CA LYS A 132 -21.91 9.27 -25.97
C LYS A 132 -20.77 10.26 -25.82
N TYR A 133 -19.97 10.11 -24.76
CA TYR A 133 -18.85 11.00 -24.47
C TYR A 133 -17.75 10.88 -25.54
N SER A 134 -17.41 9.67 -25.98
CA SER A 134 -16.41 9.48 -27.04
C SER A 134 -16.82 10.14 -28.36
N LYS A 135 -18.11 10.09 -28.71
CA LYS A 135 -18.65 10.72 -29.92
C LYS A 135 -18.56 12.25 -29.91
N GLN A 136 -18.51 12.88 -28.73
CA GLN A 136 -18.30 14.34 -28.64
C GLN A 136 -16.93 14.77 -29.17
N PHE A 137 -15.95 13.87 -29.24
CA PHE A 137 -14.64 14.19 -29.82
C PHE A 137 -14.61 14.03 -31.34
N GLU A 138 -15.65 13.44 -31.93
CA GLU A 138 -15.78 13.29 -33.38
C GLU A 138 -16.36 14.57 -34.02
N SER A 139 -17.25 15.29 -33.31
CA SER A 139 -17.79 16.57 -33.77
C SER A 139 -16.89 17.77 -33.40
N GLU A 140 -16.80 18.74 -34.32
CA GLU A 140 -16.02 19.97 -34.09
C GLU A 140 -16.54 20.79 -32.91
N GLU A 141 -17.86 20.86 -32.73
CA GLU A 141 -18.48 21.54 -31.59
C GLU A 141 -18.11 20.87 -30.25
N GLY A 142 -18.10 19.54 -30.20
CA GLY A 142 -17.76 18.81 -28.99
C GLY A 142 -16.28 18.92 -28.62
N LYS A 143 -15.36 18.94 -29.61
CA LYS A 143 -13.95 19.26 -29.40
C LYS A 143 -13.77 20.66 -28.80
N LYS A 144 -14.46 21.67 -29.35
CA LYS A 144 -14.46 23.05 -28.80
C LYS A 144 -14.96 23.09 -27.36
N ASN A 145 -16.01 22.35 -27.02
CA ASN A 145 -16.51 22.25 -25.65
C ASN A 145 -15.47 21.63 -24.70
N VAL A 146 -14.83 20.53 -25.08
CA VAL A 146 -13.77 19.90 -24.27
C VAL A 146 -12.60 20.85 -24.06
N GLN A 147 -12.19 21.56 -25.12
CA GLN A 147 -11.13 22.56 -25.04
C GLN A 147 -11.50 23.70 -24.08
N ALA A 148 -12.72 24.23 -24.16
CA ALA A 148 -13.23 25.24 -23.24
C ALA A 148 -13.25 24.74 -21.77
N GLN A 149 -13.54 23.46 -21.54
CA GLN A 149 -13.46 22.86 -20.20
C GLN A 149 -12.01 22.78 -19.69
N LEU A 150 -11.05 22.45 -20.54
CA LEU A 150 -9.62 22.44 -20.20
C LEU A 150 -9.11 23.84 -19.89
N GLU A 151 -9.50 24.84 -20.69
CA GLU A 151 -9.17 26.25 -20.45
C GLU A 151 -9.78 26.76 -19.14
N LYS A 152 -11.02 26.36 -18.83
CA LYS A 152 -11.66 26.65 -17.54
C LYS A 152 -10.89 26.05 -16.37
N ILE A 153 -10.37 24.83 -16.52
CA ILE A 153 -9.50 24.21 -15.51
C ILE A 153 -8.21 25.02 -15.38
N LYS A 154 -7.55 25.38 -16.48
CA LYS A 154 -6.31 26.17 -16.46
C LYS A 154 -6.52 27.53 -15.79
N LYS A 155 -7.65 28.20 -16.03
CA LYS A 155 -7.94 29.55 -15.51
C LYS A 155 -8.32 29.56 -14.04
N TYR A 156 -9.17 28.63 -13.58
CA TYR A 156 -9.79 28.73 -12.25
C TYR A 156 -9.37 27.62 -11.28
N ALA A 157 -8.76 26.53 -11.74
CA ALA A 157 -8.40 25.43 -10.85
C ALA A 157 -7.14 25.77 -10.07
N THR A 158 -7.28 25.83 -8.75
CA THR A 158 -6.16 25.92 -7.80
C THR A 158 -5.37 24.62 -7.69
N VAL A 159 -6.02 23.46 -7.88
CA VAL A 159 -5.37 22.14 -7.81
C VAL A 159 -5.90 21.28 -8.93
N VAL A 160 -4.99 20.68 -9.70
CA VAL A 160 -5.32 19.74 -10.76
C VAL A 160 -4.95 18.33 -10.31
N ARG A 161 -5.83 17.36 -10.56
CA ARG A 161 -5.56 15.94 -10.31
C ARG A 161 -5.85 15.12 -11.54
N VAL A 162 -4.97 14.19 -11.84
CA VAL A 162 -5.21 13.17 -12.86
C VAL A 162 -6.05 12.02 -12.30
N LEU A 163 -6.98 11.52 -13.11
CA LEU A 163 -7.66 10.25 -12.88
C LEU A 163 -6.83 9.18 -13.56
N ALA A 164 -6.32 8.24 -12.77
CA ALA A 164 -5.52 7.15 -13.29
C ALA A 164 -6.09 5.80 -12.82
N HIS A 165 -6.02 4.80 -13.70
CA HIS A 165 -6.34 3.42 -13.36
C HIS A 165 -5.10 2.54 -13.53
N THR A 166 -4.98 1.53 -12.69
CA THR A 166 -3.98 0.47 -12.87
C THR A 166 -4.35 -0.33 -14.11
N GLN A 167 -3.38 -0.58 -14.99
CA GLN A 167 -3.50 -1.68 -15.94
C GLN A 167 -3.25 -2.96 -15.15
N ILE A 168 -4.28 -3.76 -14.91
CA ILE A 168 -4.08 -5.05 -14.22
C ILE A 168 -3.32 -6.03 -15.14
N ARG A 169 -3.28 -5.75 -16.45
CA ARG A 169 -2.77 -6.63 -17.50
C ARG A 169 -1.31 -6.41 -17.93
N LYS A 170 -0.65 -5.35 -17.47
CA LYS A 170 0.74 -5.00 -17.81
C LYS A 170 1.26 -4.22 -16.59
N MET A 171 2.37 -4.56 -15.94
CA MET A 171 2.86 -3.87 -14.73
C MET A 171 4.27 -3.14 -14.91
N LYS A 172 4.43 -1.78 -14.74
CA LYS A 172 5.68 -0.98 -14.64
C LYS A 172 5.62 0.36 -13.83
N GLY A 173 6.62 0.66 -12.96
CA GLY A 173 7.31 1.97 -12.79
C GLY A 173 7.01 2.96 -11.62
N LEU A 174 7.91 3.07 -10.62
CA LEU A 174 8.01 4.22 -9.68
C LEU A 174 9.48 4.53 -9.32
N LYS A 175 9.93 5.80 -9.24
CA LYS A 175 11.32 6.19 -8.88
C LYS A 175 11.41 6.99 -7.56
N GLN A 176 11.20 6.37 -6.39
CA GLN A 176 11.26 7.07 -5.08
C GLN A 176 12.05 6.29 -4.04
N LYS A 177 12.73 6.98 -3.11
CA LYS A 177 13.51 6.36 -2.01
C LYS A 177 12.68 6.03 -0.76
N LYS A 178 11.56 6.73 -0.52
CA LYS A 178 10.62 6.46 0.58
C LYS A 178 9.17 6.66 0.14
N ALA A 179 8.29 5.71 0.48
CA ALA A 179 6.86 5.79 0.23
C ALA A 179 6.05 5.79 1.53
N HIS A 180 4.93 6.50 1.47
CA HIS A 180 3.80 6.34 2.38
C HIS A 180 2.88 5.29 1.80
N ILE A 181 2.58 4.27 2.59
CA ILE A 181 1.76 3.14 2.18
C ILE A 181 0.39 3.33 2.78
N ILE A 182 -0.60 3.48 1.92
CA ILE A 182 -1.99 3.66 2.31
C ILE A 182 -2.77 2.45 1.85
N GLY A 183 -3.42 1.79 2.79
CA GLY A 183 -4.20 0.62 2.46
C GLY A 183 -5.14 0.22 3.58
N VAL A 184 -5.81 -0.90 3.35
CA VAL A 184 -6.73 -1.48 4.32
C VAL A 184 -6.05 -2.65 5.00
N THR A 185 -6.11 -2.74 6.32
CA THR A 185 -5.49 -3.84 7.08
C THR A 185 -6.19 -5.18 6.84
N LYS A 186 -5.51 -6.31 7.08
CA LYS A 186 -6.15 -7.64 7.02
C LYS A 186 -7.37 -7.66 7.97
N GLY A 187 -8.50 -8.19 7.51
CA GLY A 187 -9.68 -8.36 8.34
C GLY A 187 -9.50 -9.54 9.29
N LYS A 188 -9.96 -9.39 10.53
CA LYS A 188 -10.01 -10.47 11.53
C LYS A 188 -11.44 -10.75 12.03
N GLY A 189 -12.43 -10.00 11.56
CA GLY A 189 -13.82 -10.16 11.97
C GLY A 189 -14.11 -9.53 13.34
N TYR A 190 -15.07 -10.11 14.06
CA TYR A 190 -15.40 -9.71 15.42
C TYR A 190 -14.41 -10.34 16.40
N GLU A 191 -13.75 -9.52 17.20
CA GLU A 191 -12.74 -9.96 18.17
C GLU A 191 -13.08 -9.48 19.57
N GLY A 192 -12.70 -10.29 20.55
CA GLY A 192 -12.78 -9.94 21.97
C GLY A 192 -11.85 -8.78 22.34
N VAL A 193 -12.06 -8.22 23.53
CA VAL A 193 -11.27 -7.07 24.03
C VAL A 193 -9.78 -7.36 24.11
N VAL A 194 -9.38 -8.58 24.46
CA VAL A 194 -7.98 -9.00 24.59
C VAL A 194 -7.26 -8.86 23.24
N THR A 195 -7.75 -9.51 22.18
CA THR A 195 -7.12 -9.44 20.84
C THR A 195 -7.28 -8.06 20.19
N ARG A 196 -8.41 -7.38 20.42
CA ARG A 196 -8.73 -6.10 19.76
C ARG A 196 -7.97 -4.92 20.35
N TRP A 197 -7.78 -4.90 21.67
CA TRP A 197 -7.21 -3.76 22.41
C TRP A 197 -5.92 -4.09 23.15
N GLY A 198 -5.57 -5.37 23.30
CA GLY A 198 -4.38 -5.79 24.04
C GLY A 198 -4.54 -5.65 25.55
N VAL A 199 -5.78 -5.76 26.07
CA VAL A 199 -6.02 -5.75 27.52
C VAL A 199 -5.53 -7.07 28.14
N THR A 200 -4.99 -6.98 29.35
CA THR A 200 -4.55 -8.15 30.11
C THR A 200 -5.74 -9.07 30.42
N ARG A 201 -5.51 -10.38 30.35
CA ARG A 201 -6.52 -11.38 30.74
C ARG A 201 -6.73 -11.34 32.26
N LEU A 202 -7.96 -11.60 32.70
CA LEU A 202 -8.26 -11.74 34.13
C LEU A 202 -7.69 -13.06 34.69
N PRO A 203 -7.53 -13.19 36.02
CA PRO A 203 -7.06 -14.41 36.66
C PRO A 203 -7.84 -15.65 36.24
N ARG A 204 -7.18 -16.81 36.21
CA ARG A 204 -7.76 -18.09 35.73
C ARG A 204 -9.07 -18.45 36.43
N LYS A 205 -9.17 -18.18 37.74
CA LYS A 205 -10.34 -18.49 38.59
C LYS A 205 -11.48 -17.47 38.47
N THR A 206 -11.44 -16.55 37.50
CA THR A 206 -12.49 -15.54 37.34
C THR A 206 -13.79 -16.18 36.85
N HIS A 207 -14.88 -15.98 37.59
CA HIS A 207 -16.20 -16.44 37.21
C HIS A 207 -16.73 -15.69 35.97
N ARG A 208 -17.49 -16.41 35.12
CA ARG A 208 -18.04 -15.90 33.84
C ARG A 208 -16.99 -15.40 32.86
N GLY A 209 -15.85 -16.07 32.80
CA GLY A 209 -14.84 -15.89 31.76
C GLY A 209 -13.79 -14.83 32.05
N LEU A 210 -12.62 -15.06 31.47
CA LEU A 210 -11.38 -14.33 31.76
C LEU A 210 -10.93 -13.35 30.66
N ARG A 211 -11.52 -13.42 29.46
CA ARG A 211 -11.16 -12.58 28.29
C ARG A 211 -12.06 -11.34 28.17
N LYS A 212 -12.26 -10.64 29.29
CA LYS A 212 -13.13 -9.45 29.40
C LYS A 212 -12.40 -8.33 30.14
N VAL A 213 -12.93 -7.11 30.04
CA VAL A 213 -12.53 -6.00 30.92
C VAL A 213 -13.37 -6.12 32.19
N ALA A 214 -12.74 -6.06 33.37
CA ALA A 214 -13.42 -6.21 34.64
C ALA A 214 -14.35 -5.02 34.95
N CYS A 215 -13.81 -3.79 34.91
CA CYS A 215 -14.56 -2.57 35.16
C CYS A 215 -14.72 -1.76 33.87
N ILE A 216 -15.96 -1.46 33.46
CA ILE A 216 -16.27 -0.70 32.23
C ILE A 216 -16.53 0.79 32.47
N GLY A 217 -16.43 1.25 33.71
CA GLY A 217 -16.67 2.64 34.11
C GLY A 217 -16.93 2.75 35.61
N ALA A 218 -16.78 3.97 36.15
CA ALA A 218 -17.28 4.31 37.48
C ALA A 218 -18.81 4.46 37.46
N TRP A 219 -19.43 4.62 38.64
CA TRP A 219 -20.86 4.89 38.75
C TRP A 219 -21.23 6.22 38.09
N HIS A 220 -20.50 7.28 38.41
CA HIS A 220 -20.64 8.60 37.80
C HIS A 220 -19.42 8.86 36.90
N PRO A 221 -19.61 9.19 35.61
CA PRO A 221 -20.88 9.38 34.90
C PRO A 221 -21.61 8.05 34.60
N ALA A 222 -22.95 8.05 34.64
CA ALA A 222 -23.81 6.90 34.42
C ALA A 222 -23.91 6.47 32.93
N ARG A 223 -22.75 6.36 32.26
CA ARG A 223 -22.62 5.91 30.88
C ARG A 223 -21.25 5.30 30.64
N VAL A 224 -21.19 4.29 29.79
CA VAL A 224 -19.91 3.71 29.36
C VAL A 224 -19.20 4.69 28.43
N SER A 225 -17.98 5.09 28.78
CA SER A 225 -17.20 5.99 27.94
C SER A 225 -16.76 5.31 26.64
N PHE A 226 -16.71 6.09 25.55
CA PHE A 226 -16.18 5.65 24.26
C PHE A 226 -14.69 5.25 24.32
N THR A 227 -13.98 5.68 25.36
CA THR A 227 -12.57 5.35 25.59
C THR A 227 -12.36 3.95 26.15
N VAL A 228 -13.43 3.32 26.67
CA VAL A 228 -13.35 1.99 27.29
C VAL A 228 -13.19 0.93 26.20
N ALA A 229 -12.23 0.03 26.40
CA ALA A 229 -12.00 -1.07 25.47
C ALA A 229 -13.20 -2.02 25.44
N ARG A 230 -13.82 -2.16 24.27
CA ARG A 230 -14.95 -3.08 24.01
C ARG A 230 -14.65 -4.04 22.87
N ALA A 231 -15.26 -5.22 22.89
CA ALA A 231 -15.20 -6.18 21.78
C ALA A 231 -15.83 -5.59 20.51
N GLY A 232 -15.51 -6.16 19.35
CA GLY A 232 -16.04 -5.69 18.07
C GLY A 232 -15.09 -5.94 16.90
N GLN A 233 -15.36 -5.27 15.77
CA GLN A 233 -14.54 -5.41 14.57
C GLN A 233 -13.05 -5.14 14.84
N ASN A 234 -12.20 -6.08 14.40
CA ASN A 234 -10.75 -5.93 14.35
C ASN A 234 -10.24 -6.15 12.92
N GLY A 235 -9.32 -5.29 12.52
CA GLY A 235 -8.79 -5.28 11.17
C GLY A 235 -9.81 -4.80 10.12
N TYR A 236 -9.36 -4.76 8.87
CA TYR A 236 -10.08 -4.09 7.77
C TYR A 236 -10.23 -2.57 7.99
N HIS A 237 -9.23 -1.93 8.59
CA HIS A 237 -9.22 -0.48 8.81
C HIS A 237 -8.35 0.23 7.77
N HIS A 238 -8.68 1.48 7.43
CA HIS A 238 -7.77 2.33 6.64
C HIS A 238 -6.58 2.77 7.51
N ARG A 239 -5.37 2.56 7.00
CA ARG A 239 -4.12 2.93 7.68
C ARG A 239 -3.15 3.55 6.66
N THR A 240 -2.35 4.47 7.16
CA THR A 240 -1.23 5.07 6.43
C THR A 240 0.04 4.77 7.22
N GLU A 241 0.87 3.88 6.69
CA GLU A 241 2.21 3.64 7.23
C GLU A 241 3.18 4.62 6.58
N LEU A 242 3.87 5.42 7.41
CA LEU A 242 4.77 6.46 6.94
C LEU A 242 6.21 5.94 6.84
N ASN A 243 7.04 6.66 6.08
CA ASN A 243 8.49 6.48 6.03
C ASN A 243 9.01 5.08 5.66
N LYS A 244 8.29 4.33 4.81
CA LYS A 244 8.78 3.04 4.31
C LYS A 244 9.88 3.27 3.29
N LYS A 245 11.08 2.79 3.60
CA LYS A 245 12.23 2.90 2.70
C LYS A 245 12.09 1.90 1.57
N ILE A 246 12.41 2.37 0.37
CA ILE A 246 12.42 1.60 -0.86
C ILE A 246 13.84 1.13 -1.05
N TYR A 247 14.02 -0.18 -1.25
CA TYR A 247 15.33 -0.82 -1.37
C TYR A 247 15.69 -1.12 -2.81
N ARG A 248 14.70 -1.53 -3.61
CA ARG A 248 14.89 -1.81 -5.03
C ARG A 248 13.63 -1.48 -5.80
N LEU A 249 13.86 -1.06 -7.03
CA LEU A 249 12.87 -0.92 -8.09
C LEU A 249 13.30 -1.86 -9.18
N GLY A 250 12.56 -2.94 -9.37
CA GLY A 250 12.85 -3.88 -10.44
C GLY A 250 11.99 -3.56 -11.64
N MET A 251 12.61 -3.28 -12.77
CA MET A 251 11.93 -2.97 -14.02
C MET A 251 11.90 -4.18 -14.95
N ALA A 252 10.74 -4.73 -15.30
CA ALA A 252 10.60 -5.93 -16.11
C ALA A 252 11.39 -5.85 -17.43
N GLY A 253 12.21 -6.84 -17.75
CA GLY A 253 13.08 -6.81 -18.94
C GLY A 253 14.35 -5.96 -18.80
N ASP A 254 14.63 -5.44 -17.60
CA ASP A 254 15.92 -4.86 -17.20
C ASP A 254 16.55 -5.77 -16.12
N GLU A 255 17.87 -5.74 -15.98
CA GLU A 255 18.62 -6.53 -14.99
C GLU A 255 18.14 -6.22 -13.56
N SER A 256 17.62 -5.01 -13.35
CA SER A 256 17.03 -4.58 -12.08
C SER A 256 15.83 -5.44 -11.64
N HIS A 257 15.14 -6.16 -12.54
CA HIS A 257 14.04 -7.07 -12.21
C HIS A 257 14.49 -8.39 -11.57
N SER A 258 15.68 -8.85 -11.94
CA SER A 258 16.26 -10.05 -11.35
C SER A 258 16.55 -9.85 -9.86
N ALA A 259 16.75 -10.94 -9.13
CA ALA A 259 17.24 -10.92 -7.76
C ALA A 259 18.77 -11.02 -7.67
N ILE A 260 19.47 -10.81 -8.80
CA ILE A 260 20.94 -10.72 -8.89
C ILE A 260 21.40 -9.44 -8.21
N THR A 261 22.56 -9.47 -7.57
CA THR A 261 23.24 -8.30 -7.00
C THR A 261 24.71 -8.31 -7.39
N GLU A 262 25.44 -7.21 -7.15
CA GLU A 262 26.88 -7.14 -7.41
C GLU A 262 27.68 -8.24 -6.68
N PHE A 263 27.19 -8.66 -5.50
CA PHE A 263 27.83 -9.64 -4.62
C PHE A 263 27.30 -11.07 -4.81
N ASP A 264 26.11 -11.22 -5.41
CA ASP A 264 25.47 -12.50 -5.66
C ASP A 264 25.09 -12.58 -7.14
N ARG A 265 25.94 -13.25 -7.90
CA ARG A 265 25.83 -13.46 -9.36
C ARG A 265 24.96 -14.66 -9.74
N THR A 266 24.30 -15.29 -8.78
CA THR A 266 23.39 -16.41 -9.06
C THR A 266 22.21 -15.89 -9.88
N GLU A 267 22.00 -16.40 -11.09
CA GLU A 267 20.86 -16.03 -11.92
C GLU A 267 19.55 -16.51 -11.29
N LYS A 268 18.75 -15.56 -10.81
CA LYS A 268 17.47 -15.82 -10.16
C LYS A 268 16.54 -14.62 -10.29
N GLU A 269 15.25 -14.90 -10.42
CA GLU A 269 14.20 -13.88 -10.43
C GLU A 269 13.80 -13.48 -9.00
N ILE A 270 13.12 -12.34 -8.84
CA ILE A 270 12.55 -11.93 -7.55
C ILE A 270 11.48 -12.91 -7.02
N THR A 271 10.88 -13.69 -7.92
CA THR A 271 9.86 -14.68 -7.58
C THR A 271 10.52 -15.87 -6.89
N PRO A 272 10.15 -16.20 -5.64
CA PRO A 272 10.72 -17.35 -4.96
C PRO A 272 10.41 -18.67 -5.66
N MET A 273 11.17 -19.72 -5.38
CA MET A 273 10.88 -21.06 -5.91
C MET A 273 9.43 -21.49 -5.58
N GLY A 274 8.68 -21.87 -6.62
CA GLY A 274 7.25 -22.21 -6.52
C GLY A 274 6.29 -21.00 -6.46
N GLY A 275 6.81 -19.77 -6.55
CA GLY A 275 6.03 -18.54 -6.51
C GLY A 275 5.76 -18.02 -5.10
N PHE A 276 5.23 -16.80 -5.01
CA PHE A 276 4.77 -16.26 -3.72
C PHE A 276 3.47 -16.96 -3.27
N PRO A 277 3.40 -17.49 -2.02
CA PRO A 277 2.23 -18.25 -1.58
C PRO A 277 0.94 -17.44 -1.65
N HIS A 278 -0.09 -17.99 -2.28
CA HIS A 278 -1.38 -17.32 -2.55
C HIS A 278 -1.31 -16.06 -3.42
N TYR A 279 -0.18 -15.79 -4.08
CA TYR A 279 -0.03 -14.72 -5.07
C TYR A 279 0.27 -15.29 -6.45
N GLY A 280 1.39 -15.99 -6.58
CA GLY A 280 1.94 -16.46 -7.85
C GLY A 280 3.28 -15.79 -8.18
N ILE A 281 3.53 -15.61 -9.46
CA ILE A 281 4.77 -15.07 -10.04
C ILE A 281 4.66 -13.54 -10.14
N VAL A 282 5.75 -12.83 -9.90
CA VAL A 282 5.89 -11.39 -10.16
C VAL A 282 6.53 -11.24 -11.53
N LYS A 283 5.75 -10.85 -12.54
CA LYS A 283 6.23 -10.74 -13.93
C LYS A 283 6.63 -9.33 -14.31
N ASP A 284 6.00 -8.40 -13.63
CA ASP A 284 6.02 -7.02 -14.01
C ASP A 284 6.85 -6.19 -13.01
N ASP A 285 6.97 -4.86 -13.17
CA ASP A 285 7.81 -4.09 -12.24
C ASP A 285 7.34 -4.25 -10.81
N PHE A 286 8.30 -4.24 -9.90
CA PHE A 286 8.01 -4.30 -8.49
C PHE A 286 8.78 -3.25 -7.70
N LEU A 287 8.19 -2.94 -6.56
CA LEU A 287 8.78 -2.17 -5.49
C LEU A 287 9.14 -3.11 -4.35
N MET A 288 10.42 -3.11 -3.96
CA MET A 288 10.88 -3.74 -2.73
C MET A 288 10.92 -2.70 -1.61
N ILE A 289 10.14 -2.91 -0.56
CA ILE A 289 10.08 -2.01 0.59
C ILE A 289 10.59 -2.68 1.86
N LYS A 290 11.15 -1.88 2.76
CA LYS A 290 11.55 -2.33 4.10
C LYS A 290 10.34 -2.78 4.92
N GLY A 291 10.44 -3.99 5.48
CA GLY A 291 9.53 -4.55 6.47
C GLY A 291 8.16 -4.93 5.89
N GLY A 292 7.20 -5.18 6.79
CA GLY A 292 5.82 -5.45 6.42
C GLY A 292 5.07 -4.18 6.01
N CYS A 293 3.97 -4.37 5.28
CA CYS A 293 3.01 -3.32 4.95
C CYS A 293 1.56 -3.78 5.18
N VAL A 294 0.64 -2.81 5.24
CA VAL A 294 -0.80 -3.05 5.46
C VAL A 294 -1.41 -4.04 4.48
N GLY A 295 -2.24 -4.93 5.00
CA GLY A 295 -3.07 -5.83 4.19
C GLY A 295 -2.45 -7.19 3.88
N PRO A 296 -3.28 -8.15 3.41
CA PRO A 296 -2.85 -9.44 2.90
C PRO A 296 -2.24 -9.30 1.50
N LYS A 297 -1.68 -10.40 1.01
CA LYS A 297 -1.27 -10.55 -0.39
C LYS A 297 -2.46 -10.31 -1.34
N LYS A 298 -2.20 -9.95 -2.60
CA LYS A 298 -3.17 -9.52 -3.63
C LYS A 298 -3.92 -8.22 -3.32
N ARG A 299 -3.72 -7.59 -2.16
CA ARG A 299 -4.39 -6.33 -1.84
C ARG A 299 -3.75 -5.16 -2.58
N VAL A 300 -4.60 -4.31 -3.17
CA VAL A 300 -4.19 -3.02 -3.71
C VAL A 300 -3.74 -2.09 -2.59
N ILE A 301 -2.58 -1.50 -2.78
CA ILE A 301 -1.92 -0.55 -1.89
C ILE A 301 -1.72 0.74 -2.67
N THR A 302 -1.99 1.86 -2.02
CA THR A 302 -1.68 3.18 -2.57
C THR A 302 -0.37 3.67 -1.99
N LEU A 303 0.62 3.80 -2.86
CA LEU A 303 1.92 4.38 -2.57
C LEU A 303 1.80 5.89 -2.80
N ARG A 304 2.13 6.69 -1.80
CA ARG A 304 2.13 8.15 -1.89
C ARG A 304 3.52 8.66 -1.52
N GLN A 305 3.96 9.73 -2.16
CA GLN A 305 5.12 10.48 -1.70
C GLN A 305 4.99 10.89 -0.22
N SER A 306 6.15 11.14 0.39
CA SER A 306 6.19 11.70 1.74
C SER A 306 5.52 13.08 1.77
N LEU A 307 4.81 13.39 2.85
CA LEU A 307 4.15 14.70 3.01
C LEU A 307 5.16 15.80 3.29
N LEU A 308 6.22 15.45 4.00
CA LEU A 308 7.32 16.31 4.39
C LEU A 308 8.60 15.73 3.80
N LYS A 309 9.46 16.61 3.27
CA LYS A 309 10.78 16.24 2.77
C LYS A 309 11.55 15.56 3.91
N GLN A 310 12.04 14.35 3.65
CA GLN A 310 12.78 13.58 4.63
C GLN A 310 14.27 13.93 4.52
N THR A 311 14.85 14.47 5.60
CA THR A 311 16.26 14.90 5.67
C THR A 311 17.10 14.05 6.61
N SER A 312 16.48 13.17 7.41
CA SER A 312 17.20 12.32 8.36
C SER A 312 18.24 11.43 7.65
N ARG A 313 19.37 11.13 8.31
CA ARG A 313 20.43 10.24 7.80
C ARG A 313 19.88 8.89 7.30
N VAL A 314 18.97 8.27 8.04
CA VAL A 314 18.32 6.99 7.64
C VAL A 314 17.49 7.13 6.35
N ALA A 315 16.95 8.33 6.07
CA ALA A 315 16.24 8.60 4.82
C ALA A 315 17.15 8.72 3.62
N LEU A 316 18.31 9.36 3.81
CA LEU A 316 19.25 9.68 2.75
C LEU A 316 20.27 8.57 2.50
N GLU A 317 20.47 7.66 3.47
CA GLU A 317 21.32 6.48 3.35
C GLU A 317 21.00 5.73 2.04
N GLU A 318 22.04 5.52 1.24
CA GLU A 318 21.97 4.68 0.05
C GLU A 318 21.90 3.20 0.46
N ILE A 319 21.18 2.41 -0.32
CA ILE A 319 20.95 1.00 -0.02
C ILE A 319 21.67 0.17 -1.08
N LYS A 320 22.72 -0.53 -0.66
CA LYS A 320 23.41 -1.54 -1.46
C LYS A 320 22.98 -2.92 -0.99
N LEU A 321 22.36 -3.70 -1.86
CA LEU A 321 21.90 -5.05 -1.56
C LEU A 321 23.04 -6.04 -1.85
N LYS A 322 23.27 -6.98 -0.93
CA LYS A 322 24.25 -8.07 -1.10
C LYS A 322 23.60 -9.40 -1.47
N PHE A 323 22.37 -9.63 -1.01
CA PHE A 323 21.65 -10.87 -1.26
C PHE A 323 20.15 -10.63 -1.20
N ILE A 324 19.42 -11.32 -2.06
CA ILE A 324 17.96 -11.39 -2.03
C ILE A 324 17.58 -12.87 -1.96
N ASP A 325 16.80 -13.22 -0.95
CA ASP A 325 16.36 -14.59 -0.75
C ASP A 325 15.20 -14.96 -1.69
N THR A 326 15.43 -15.95 -2.53
CA THR A 326 14.47 -16.51 -3.50
C THR A 326 14.10 -17.95 -3.16
N SER A 327 14.51 -18.44 -1.98
CA SER A 327 14.11 -19.77 -1.52
C SER A 327 12.60 -19.93 -1.40
N SER A 328 12.10 -21.16 -1.54
CA SER A 328 10.67 -21.45 -1.43
C SER A 328 10.08 -20.86 -0.15
N LYS A 329 8.92 -20.20 -0.30
CA LYS A 329 8.09 -19.71 0.82
C LYS A 329 6.94 -20.66 1.14
N PHE A 330 6.87 -21.80 0.45
CA PHE A 330 6.05 -22.95 0.82
C PHE A 330 6.92 -23.90 1.65
N GLY A 331 6.63 -24.01 2.95
CA GLY A 331 7.46 -24.75 3.90
C GLY A 331 8.78 -24.01 4.21
N HIS A 332 9.83 -24.79 4.46
CA HIS A 332 11.18 -24.29 4.74
C HIS A 332 12.05 -24.38 3.49
N GLY A 333 12.27 -23.25 2.82
CA GLY A 333 13.11 -23.17 1.62
C GLY A 333 14.59 -23.31 1.95
N ARG A 334 15.27 -24.28 1.32
CA ARG A 334 16.73 -24.51 1.44
C ARG A 334 17.51 -24.00 0.24
N PHE A 335 16.96 -24.14 -0.96
CA PHE A 335 17.62 -23.81 -2.23
C PHE A 335 17.15 -22.44 -2.75
N GLN A 336 18.02 -21.70 -3.42
CA GLN A 336 17.73 -20.40 -4.03
C GLN A 336 17.26 -20.53 -5.48
N SER A 337 17.73 -21.56 -6.20
CA SER A 337 17.35 -21.83 -7.58
C SER A 337 16.94 -23.29 -7.81
N THR A 338 16.24 -23.55 -8.91
CA THR A 338 15.91 -24.90 -9.36
C THR A 338 17.14 -25.71 -9.71
N GLN A 339 18.14 -25.07 -10.33
CA GLN A 339 19.42 -25.68 -10.68
C GLN A 339 20.19 -26.15 -9.43
N GLU A 340 20.23 -25.33 -8.37
CA GLU A 340 20.85 -25.69 -7.09
C GLU A 340 20.16 -26.92 -6.48
N LYS A 341 18.82 -26.94 -6.48
CA LYS A 341 18.02 -28.07 -6.00
C LYS A 341 18.28 -29.35 -6.81
N GLN A 342 18.30 -29.25 -8.14
CA GLN A 342 18.57 -30.39 -9.02
C GLN A 342 19.98 -30.94 -8.83
N LYS A 343 20.98 -30.06 -8.72
CA LYS A 343 22.36 -30.47 -8.44
C LYS A 343 22.50 -31.19 -7.10
N PHE A 344 21.77 -30.74 -6.08
CA PHE A 344 21.80 -31.36 -4.76
C PHE A 344 21.19 -32.78 -4.76
N TYR A 345 20.05 -32.98 -5.43
CA TYR A 345 19.37 -34.27 -5.44
C TYR A 345 19.89 -35.25 -6.51
N GLY A 346 20.60 -34.76 -7.54
CA GLY A 346 21.09 -35.58 -8.63
C GLY A 346 19.96 -36.17 -9.48
N ARG A 347 20.22 -37.33 -10.10
CA ARG A 347 19.25 -38.05 -10.94
C ARG A 347 18.22 -38.73 -10.05
N LEU A 348 16.99 -38.22 -10.08
CA LEU A 348 15.86 -38.81 -9.37
C LEU A 348 15.14 -39.85 -10.26
N LYS A 349 14.42 -40.77 -9.63
CA LYS A 349 13.46 -41.64 -10.32
C LYS A 349 12.30 -40.76 -10.82
N ALA A 350 11.94 -40.93 -12.09
CA ALA A 350 10.87 -40.18 -12.76
C ALA A 350 9.50 -40.44 -12.12
#